data_AF-A0A9E2M2Z5-F1
#
_entry.id   AF-A0A9E2M2Z5-F1
#
_cell.length_a   1.000
_cell.length_b   1.000
_cell.length_c   1.000
_cell.angle_alpha   90.00
_cell.angle_beta   90.00
_cell.angle_gamma   90.00
#
_symmetry.space_group_name_H-M   'P 1'
#
loop_
_entity.id
_entity.type
_entity.pdbx_description
1 polymer ?
#
loop_
_entity_poly.entity_id
_entity_poly.type
_entity_poly.pdbx_seq_one_letter_code
_entity_poly.pdbx_strand_id
1 'polypeptide(L)'
;MSRNISEWLKGIILELQEMFFFSAIMVERIFRRPIYLFETFEQMHFIGIGSLYLVILTGMFAGQGMAIQFTYELADMGSKNYLGRIMAIAIIRELGPVRTGLMIAARVSSG
;
A
#
# COMPACT_ATOMS: atom_id res chain seq x y z
N MET A 1 26.64 -2.98 -29.97
CA MET A 1 26.16 -2.37 -28.70
C MET A 1 24.76 -1.77 -28.83
N SER A 2 24.48 -0.87 -29.78
CA SER A 2 23.15 -0.20 -29.86
C SER A 2 21.96 -1.10 -30.20
N ARG A 3 22.18 -2.21 -30.92
CA ARG A 3 21.12 -3.17 -31.30
C ARG A 3 20.52 -3.96 -30.12
N ASN A 4 21.29 -4.16 -29.04
CA ASN A 4 20.76 -4.80 -27.82
C ASN A 4 19.87 -3.86 -27.02
N ILE A 5 20.19 -2.57 -26.99
CA ILE A 5 19.38 -1.56 -26.28
C ILE A 5 18.03 -1.35 -26.97
N SER A 6 18.00 -1.35 -28.31
CA SER A 6 16.73 -1.21 -29.04
C SER A 6 15.81 -2.41 -28.85
N GLU A 7 16.34 -3.63 -28.81
CA GLU A 7 15.52 -4.84 -28.59
C GLU A 7 15.05 -4.96 -27.13
N TRP A 8 15.90 -4.58 -26.17
CA TRP A 8 15.50 -4.49 -24.75
C TRP A 8 14.41 -3.44 -24.50
N LEU A 9 14.54 -2.25 -25.11
CA LEU A 9 13.52 -1.19 -25.01
C LEU A 9 12.19 -1.62 -25.63
N LYS A 10 12.21 -2.29 -26.79
CA LYS A 10 10.99 -2.82 -27.40
C LYS A 10 10.32 -3.87 -26.50
N GLY A 11 11.12 -4.74 -25.86
CA GLY A 11 10.61 -5.73 -24.91
C GLY A 11 9.86 -5.08 -23.74
N ILE A 12 10.46 -4.07 -23.11
CA ILE A 12 9.83 -3.32 -22.00
C ILE A 12 8.54 -2.63 -22.45
N ILE A 13 8.55 -2.01 -23.62
CA ILE A 13 7.38 -1.32 -24.16
C ILE A 13 6.24 -2.33 -24.41
N LEU A 14 6.56 -3.52 -24.92
CA LEU A 14 5.59 -4.60 -25.14
C LEU A 14 4.97 -5.09 -23.82
N GLU A 15 5.79 -5.37 -22.80
CA GLU A 15 5.29 -5.81 -21.49
C GLU A 15 4.40 -4.75 -20.82
N LEU A 16 4.81 -3.48 -20.87
CA LEU A 16 4.02 -2.37 -20.35
C LEU A 16 2.69 -2.22 -21.09
N GLN A 17 2.71 -2.39 -22.42
CA GLN A 17 1.51 -2.33 -23.25
C GLN A 17 0.53 -3.46 -22.89
N GLU A 18 1.02 -4.69 -22.74
CA GLU A 18 0.20 -5.84 -22.36
C GLU A 18 -0.43 -5.63 -20.98
N MET A 19 0.34 -5.15 -20.00
CA MET A 19 -0.16 -4.84 -18.66
C MET A 19 -1.23 -3.73 -18.70
N PHE A 20 -1.02 -2.69 -19.53
CA PHE A 20 -1.99 -1.61 -19.70
C PHE A 20 -3.31 -2.11 -20.31
N PHE A 21 -3.26 -2.84 -21.43
CA PHE A 21 -4.48 -3.37 -22.05
C PHE A 21 -5.22 -4.36 -21.13
N PHE A 22 -4.49 -5.23 -20.44
CA PHE A 22 -5.07 -6.16 -19.47
C PHE A 22 -5.81 -5.42 -18.36
N SER A 23 -5.18 -4.41 -17.75
CA SER A 23 -5.81 -3.61 -16.70
C SER A 23 -7.03 -2.82 -17.19
N ALA A 24 -6.98 -2.24 -18.39
CA ALA A 24 -8.10 -1.51 -18.98
C ALA A 24 -9.32 -2.42 -19.23
N ILE A 25 -9.09 -3.62 -19.78
CA ILE A 25 -10.14 -4.62 -20.01
C ILE A 25 -10.75 -5.09 -18.68
N MET A 26 -9.93 -5.26 -17.63
CA MET A 26 -10.42 -5.63 -16.30
C MET A 26 -11.34 -4.55 -15.71
N VAL A 27 -10.96 -3.27 -15.80
CA VAL A 27 -11.80 -2.16 -15.32
C VAL A 27 -13.14 -2.12 -16.07
N GLU A 28 -13.14 -2.33 -17.38
CA GLU A 28 -14.38 -2.40 -18.17
C GLU A 28 -15.29 -3.55 -17.71
N ARG A 29 -14.70 -4.71 -17.41
CA ARG A 29 -15.44 -5.91 -16.99
C ARG A 29 -16.10 -5.77 -15.61
N ILE A 30 -15.59 -4.92 -14.72
CA ILE A 30 -16.20 -4.66 -13.41
C ILE A 30 -17.67 -4.17 -13.56
N PHE A 31 -17.97 -3.43 -14.63
CA PHE A 31 -19.30 -2.84 -14.85
C PHE A 31 -20.19 -3.67 -15.79
N ARG A 32 -19.68 -4.76 -16.39
CA ARG A 32 -20.44 -5.63 -17.27
C ARG A 32 -21.03 -6.81 -16.48
N ARG A 33 -22.28 -7.20 -16.80
CA ARG A 33 -22.92 -8.38 -16.20
C ARG A 33 -22.29 -9.68 -16.73
N PRO A 34 -22.31 -10.79 -15.97
CA PRO A 34 -22.81 -10.98 -14.60
C PRO A 34 -21.81 -10.55 -13.50
N ILE A 35 -22.32 -9.99 -12.40
CA ILE A 35 -21.52 -9.58 -11.24
C ILE A 35 -21.50 -10.73 -10.22
N TYR A 36 -20.31 -11.23 -9.93
CA TYR A 36 -20.01 -12.34 -9.03
C TYR A 36 -19.79 -11.80 -7.60
N LEU A 37 -20.89 -11.45 -6.93
CA LEU A 37 -20.83 -10.80 -5.61
C LEU A 37 -20.25 -11.73 -4.53
N PHE A 38 -20.55 -13.02 -4.58
CA PHE A 38 -20.07 -13.98 -3.59
C PHE A 38 -18.55 -14.11 -3.62
N GLU A 39 -18.01 -14.24 -4.83
CA GLU A 39 -16.59 -14.29 -5.14
C GLU A 39 -15.90 -12.97 -4.74
N THR A 40 -16.57 -11.84 -4.98
CA THR A 40 -16.07 -10.53 -4.53
C THR A 40 -15.92 -10.47 -3.01
N PHE A 41 -16.91 -10.97 -2.26
CA PHE A 41 -16.82 -11.02 -0.79
C PHE A 41 -15.72 -11.98 -0.30
N GLU A 42 -15.55 -13.12 -0.96
CA GLU A 42 -14.46 -14.05 -0.67
C GLU A 42 -13.09 -13.38 -0.87
N GLN A 43 -12.91 -12.65 -1.96
CA GLN A 43 -11.69 -11.88 -2.22
C GLN A 43 -11.49 -10.75 -1.20
N MET A 44 -12.55 -10.04 -0.80
CA MET A 44 -12.45 -9.03 0.25
C MET A 44 -12.04 -9.63 1.60
N HIS A 45 -12.54 -10.83 1.95
CA HIS A 45 -12.13 -11.55 3.15
C HIS A 45 -10.66 -11.96 3.07
N PHE A 46 -10.24 -12.56 1.95
CA PHE A 46 -8.87 -13.01 1.74
C PHE A 46 -7.85 -11.85 1.78
N ILE A 47 -8.17 -10.72 1.12
CA ILE A 47 -7.29 -9.55 1.07
C ILE A 47 -7.32 -8.78 2.38
N GLY A 48 -8.52 -8.49 2.92
CA GLY A 48 -8.69 -7.66 4.10
C GLY A 48 -8.36 -8.39 5.39
N ILE A 49 -9.17 -9.38 5.75
CA ILE A 49 -9.02 -10.15 7.01
C ILE A 49 -7.71 -10.94 6.99
N GLY A 50 -7.34 -11.49 5.82
CA GLY A 50 -6.05 -12.19 5.65
C GLY A 50 -4.82 -11.30 5.85
N SER A 51 -4.94 -9.98 5.77
CA SER A 51 -3.83 -9.04 6.01
C SER A 51 -3.87 -8.36 7.38
N LEU A 52 -4.98 -8.52 8.13
CA LEU A 52 -5.24 -7.77 9.36
C LEU A 52 -4.16 -7.98 10.43
N TYR A 53 -3.74 -9.22 10.64
CA TYR A 53 -2.70 -9.57 11.61
C TYR A 53 -1.38 -8.82 11.33
N LEU A 54 -0.95 -8.83 10.06
CA LEU A 54 0.30 -8.17 9.64
C LEU A 54 0.21 -6.65 9.80
N VAL A 55 -0.92 -6.04 9.42
CA VAL A 55 -1.13 -4.60 9.55
C VAL A 55 -1.10 -4.15 11.01
N ILE A 56 -1.75 -4.89 11.92
CA ILE A 56 -1.77 -4.56 13.35
C ILE A 56 -0.37 -4.72 13.95
N LEU A 57 0.29 -5.84 13.70
CA LEU A 57 1.59 -6.14 14.27
C LEU A 57 2.66 -5.12 13.84
N THR A 58 2.74 -4.86 12.53
CA THR A 58 3.71 -3.90 11.99
C THR A 58 3.37 -2.46 12.36
N GLY A 59 2.07 -2.12 12.38
CA GLY A 59 1.58 -0.81 12.81
C GLY A 59 1.91 -0.52 14.28
N MET A 60 1.81 -1.51 15.16
CA MET A 60 2.16 -1.37 16.57
C MET A 60 3.65 -1.04 16.75
N PHE A 61 4.54 -1.82 16.13
CA PHE A 61 5.98 -1.57 16.22
C PHE A 61 6.40 -0.24 15.60
N ALA A 62 5.84 0.09 14.42
CA ALA A 62 6.11 1.36 13.78
C ALA A 62 5.58 2.56 14.59
N GLY A 63 4.42 2.40 15.25
CA GLY A 63 3.87 3.41 16.15
C GLY A 63 4.73 3.62 17.39
N GLN A 64 5.22 2.54 17.99
CA GLN A 64 6.15 2.63 19.13
C GLN A 64 7.44 3.37 18.77
N GLY A 65 8.06 3.01 17.64
CA GLY A 65 9.27 3.68 17.16
C GLY A 65 9.05 5.17 16.89
N MET A 66 7.90 5.52 16.30
CA MET A 66 7.52 6.90 16.03
C MET A 66 7.31 7.70 17.33
N ALA A 67 6.64 7.13 18.34
CA ALA A 67 6.43 7.81 19.62
C ALA A 67 7.76 8.18 20.28
N ILE A 68 8.75 7.28 20.22
CA ILE A 68 10.10 7.51 20.75
C ILE A 68 10.79 8.64 19.95
N GLN A 69 10.79 8.55 18.62
CA GLN A 69 11.40 9.55 17.73
C GLN A 69 10.85 10.97 17.99
N PHE A 70 9.52 11.13 17.97
CA PHE A 70 8.88 12.43 18.20
C PHE A 70 9.09 12.95 19.61
N THR A 71 9.20 12.06 20.61
CA THR A 71 9.48 12.49 21.99
C THR A 71 10.84 13.19 22.09
N TYR A 72 11.86 12.67 21.42
CA TYR A 72 13.18 13.31 21.38
C TYR A 72 13.15 14.63 20.59
N GLU A 73 12.54 14.65 19.41
CA GLU A 73 12.46 15.86 18.58
C GLU A 73 11.72 17.00 19.28
N LEU A 74 10.57 16.73 19.91
CA LEU A 74 9.83 17.76 20.64
C LEU A 74 10.44 18.12 22.00
N ALA A 75 11.27 17.23 22.57
CA ALA A 75 12.04 17.55 23.78
C ALA A 75 13.04 18.66 23.50
N ASP A 76 13.76 18.56 22.38
CA ASP A 76 14.78 19.54 21.98
C ASP A 76 14.17 20.91 21.64
N MET A 77 12.92 20.93 21.16
CA MET A 77 12.17 22.16 20.87
C MET A 77 11.43 22.74 22.08
N GLY A 78 11.57 22.14 23.28
CA GLY A 78 10.85 22.56 24.49
C GLY A 78 9.33 22.39 24.43
N SER A 79 8.81 21.62 23.46
CA SER A 79 7.41 21.62 23.04
C SER A 79 6.71 20.27 23.26
N LYS A 80 7.11 19.51 24.29
CA LYS A 80 6.56 18.17 24.61
C LYS A 80 5.03 18.12 24.72
N ASN A 81 4.38 19.23 25.10
CA ASN A 81 2.92 19.33 25.21
C ASN A 81 2.18 19.09 23.89
N TYR A 82 2.84 19.27 22.74
CA TYR A 82 2.25 19.05 21.41
C TYR A 82 2.45 17.64 20.86
N LEU A 83 3.17 16.77 21.58
CA LEU A 83 3.57 15.43 21.12
C LEU A 83 2.38 14.61 20.62
N GLY A 84 1.35 14.45 21.46
CA GLY A 84 0.18 13.65 21.11
C GLY A 84 -0.57 14.21 19.89
N ARG A 85 -0.67 15.53 19.77
CA ARG A 85 -1.40 16.19 18.68
C ARG A 85 -0.67 16.04 17.35
N ILE A 86 0.65 16.27 17.33
CA ILE A 86 1.46 16.13 16.12
C ILE A 86 1.50 14.67 15.67
N MET A 87 1.73 13.76 16.60
CA MET A 87 1.78 12.33 16.31
C MET A 87 0.44 11.80 15.76
N ALA A 88 -0.69 12.19 16.36
CA ALA A 88 -2.01 11.78 15.87
C ALA A 88 -2.28 12.25 14.43
N ILE A 89 -1.94 13.50 14.11
CA ILE A 89 -2.11 14.05 12.76
C ILE A 89 -1.23 13.30 11.75
N ALA A 90 0.04 13.07 12.09
CA ALA A 90 0.98 12.37 11.21
C ALA A 90 0.57 10.89 10.97
N ILE A 91 0.03 10.21 11.99
CA ILE A 91 -0.49 8.84 11.83
C ILE A 91 -1.72 8.83 10.93
N ILE A 92 -2.71 9.71 11.19
CA ILE A 92 -3.98 9.67 10.45
C ILE A 92 -3.81 10.08 8.98
N ARG A 93 -2.99 11.10 8.70
CA ARG A 93 -2.90 11.67 7.34
C ARG A 93 -1.90 10.96 6.44
N GLU A 94 -0.78 10.51 6.99
CA GLU A 94 0.33 10.01 6.19
C GLU A 94 0.57 8.53 6.47
N LEU A 95 0.97 8.22 7.70
CA LEU A 95 1.61 6.96 7.99
C LEU A 95 0.63 5.79 8.09
N GLY A 96 -0.61 6.04 8.54
CA GLY A 96 -1.67 5.04 8.59
C GLY A 96 -2.02 4.54 7.20
N PRO A 97 -2.53 5.41 6.30
CA PRO A 97 -2.88 5.02 4.94
C PRO A 97 -1.72 4.39 4.16
N VAL A 98 -0.53 5.00 4.22
CA VAL A 98 0.64 4.53 3.45
C VAL A 98 1.13 3.17 3.95
N ARG A 99 1.28 2.98 5.28
CA ARG A 99 1.78 1.70 5.82
C ARG A 99 0.77 0.58 5.64
N THR A 100 -0.52 0.84 5.87
CA THR A 100 -1.57 -0.16 5.65
C THR A 100 -1.66 -0.55 4.18
N GLY A 101 -1.62 0.42 3.26
CA GLY A 101 -1.63 0.15 1.82
C GLY A 101 -0.44 -0.68 1.36
N LEU A 102 0.76 -0.34 1.84
CA LEU A 102 1.98 -1.08 1.51
C LEU A 102 1.94 -2.53 2.02
N MET A 103 1.47 -2.76 3.25
CA MET A 103 1.38 -4.12 3.82
C MET A 103 0.37 -4.98 3.06
N ILE A 104 -0.78 -4.42 2.71
CA ILE A 104 -1.79 -5.13 1.92
C ILE A 104 -1.22 -5.48 0.55
N ALA A 105 -0.57 -4.53 -0.14
CA ALA A 105 0.04 -4.78 -1.44
C ALA A 105 1.13 -5.87 -1.38
N ALA A 106 2.00 -5.81 -0.37
CA ALA A 106 3.07 -6.80 -0.18
C ALA A 106 2.50 -8.22 0.04
N ARG A 107 1.50 -8.35 0.92
CA ARG A 107 0.86 -9.65 1.17
C ARG A 107 0.19 -10.17 -0.10
N VAL A 108 -0.65 -9.36 -0.74
CA VAL A 108 -1.44 -9.79 -1.91
C VAL A 108 -0.54 -10.13 -3.10
N SER A 109 0.58 -9.42 -3.28
CA SER A 109 1.53 -9.73 -4.34
C SER A 109 2.31 -11.04 -4.11
N SER A 110 2.43 -11.50 -2.86
CA SER A 110 3.16 -12.72 -2.51
C SER A 110 2.30 -13.99 -2.48
N GLY A 111 0.98 -13.83 -2.41
CA GLY A 111 0.01 -14.91 -2.27
C GLY A 111 -0.76 -15.22 -3.55
#